data_AF-A0A0B6Z6G4-F1
#
_entry.id   AF-A0A0B6Z6G4-F1
#
_cell.length_a   1.000
_cell.length_b   1.000
_cell.length_c   1.000
_cell.angle_alpha   90.00
_cell.angle_beta   90.00
_cell.angle_gamma   90.00
#
_symmetry.space_group_name_H-M   'P 1'
#
loop_
_entity.id
_entity.type
_entity.pdbx_description
1 polymer ?
#
loop_
_entity_poly.entity_id
_entity_poly.type
_entity_poly.pdbx_seq_one_letter_code
_entity_poly.pdbx_strand_id
1 'polypeptide(L)'
;MYHFLSGSLAIWLQKSSAGPVKADDDTGQCVQPISGPKADVWAFGIILLEFVLGRELWPGLGVHETLKKTVELIQTDMSPLDFLSQDPTVAKKLKGLSKDMLDVLRLCLSVSSSKRIKAEDLKQHPLFHKERASAVNPKKEFRLCTTDVRCSDLELPTYEETIANEFSNDHLSQRSMQEVYYLWRLAGGELDPVLRKAGMSRTRPPIHLLPCYGIIDGELFGQDRDHAELLNNTVVLLSQEQLRFRLREIPATDYYPLLEDDSKPVETQQLPPSASNGDMSNSATLPLVIREKDIEYQFHRIILYERLLTAYPFKRPYIWREARIDIPPLVRASVWAALLEVEGDIEGAYNAVDK
;
A
#
# COMPACT_ATOMS: atom_id res chain seq x y z
N MET A 1 2.50 -0.09 -3.82
CA MET A 1 3.35 -0.87 -2.90
C MET A 1 4.61 -0.05 -2.67
N TYR A 2 4.90 0.36 -1.44
CA TYR A 2 5.96 1.33 -1.17
C TYR A 2 7.06 0.68 -0.31
N HIS A 3 8.33 0.98 -0.60
CA HIS A 3 9.47 0.45 0.13
C HIS A 3 10.31 1.58 0.75
N PHE A 4 10.79 1.37 1.97
CA PHE A 4 11.81 2.20 2.61
C PHE A 4 13.19 1.65 2.23
N LEU A 5 14.03 2.47 1.60
CA LEU A 5 15.47 2.22 1.48
C LEU A 5 16.14 3.19 2.46
N SER A 6 17.08 2.70 3.27
CA SER A 6 17.80 3.44 4.32
C SER A 6 17.96 4.94 4.01
N GLY A 7 17.14 5.77 4.66
CA GLY A 7 17.17 7.24 4.55
C GLY A 7 16.26 7.91 3.50
N SER A 8 15.56 7.16 2.63
CA SER A 8 14.76 7.71 1.51
C SER A 8 13.33 7.16 1.44
N LEU A 9 12.36 8.01 1.07
CA LEU A 9 10.98 7.61 0.78
C LEU A 9 10.83 7.32 -0.72
N ALA A 10 10.36 6.13 -1.09
CA ALA A 10 10.08 5.75 -2.48
C ALA A 10 8.57 5.67 -2.73
N ILE A 11 8.06 6.45 -3.70
CA ILE A 11 6.64 6.49 -4.08
C ILE A 11 6.45 5.71 -5.39
N TRP A 12 5.52 4.74 -5.38
CA TRP A 12 5.02 4.07 -6.58
C TRP A 12 3.66 4.66 -6.97
N LEU A 13 3.58 5.30 -8.14
CA LEU A 13 2.30 5.75 -8.71
C LEU A 13 1.67 4.61 -9.53
N GLN A 14 0.77 3.84 -8.92
CA GLN A 14 -0.04 2.86 -9.64
C GLN A 14 -1.36 3.52 -10.07
N LYS A 15 -1.55 3.69 -11.38
CA LYS A 15 -2.78 4.23 -11.96
C LYS A 15 -3.71 3.07 -12.28
N SER A 16 -4.72 2.82 -11.44
CA SER A 16 -5.81 1.90 -11.78
C SER A 16 -6.88 2.66 -12.56
N SER A 17 -6.93 2.48 -13.87
CA SER A 17 -8.02 2.99 -14.71
C SER A 17 -9.18 2.00 -14.69
N ALA A 18 -10.00 2.03 -13.64
CA ALA A 18 -11.31 1.40 -13.67
C ALA A 18 -12.32 2.48 -14.12
N GLY A 19 -12.90 2.29 -15.31
CA GLY A 19 -13.99 3.14 -15.81
C GLY A 19 -15.26 3.01 -14.95
N PRO A 20 -16.23 3.93 -15.10
CA PRO A 20 -17.46 3.88 -14.32
C PRO A 20 -18.26 2.60 -14.60
N VAL A 21 -18.62 1.90 -13.53
CA VAL A 21 -19.50 0.73 -13.54
C VAL A 21 -20.88 1.19 -13.99
N LYS A 22 -21.38 0.65 -15.11
CA LYS A 22 -22.78 0.81 -15.50
C LYS A 22 -23.58 -0.34 -14.90
N ALA A 23 -24.67 -0.01 -14.20
CA ALA A 23 -25.69 -0.97 -13.84
C ALA A 23 -26.53 -1.29 -15.09
N ASP A 24 -26.90 -2.57 -15.24
CA ASP A 24 -27.91 -2.99 -16.21
C ASP A 24 -29.28 -2.80 -15.57
N ASP A 25 -30.16 -2.02 -16.23
CA ASP A 25 -31.42 -1.55 -15.65
C ASP A 25 -32.46 -2.67 -15.44
N ASP A 26 -32.28 -3.85 -16.05
CA ASP A 26 -33.29 -4.92 -16.06
C ASP A 26 -33.06 -6.05 -15.03
N THR A 27 -31.86 -6.20 -14.45
CA THR A 27 -31.55 -7.36 -13.59
C THR A 27 -31.08 -7.03 -12.19
N GLY A 28 -30.74 -5.76 -11.89
CA GLY A 28 -30.24 -5.35 -10.57
C GLY A 28 -28.97 -6.09 -10.11
N GLN A 29 -28.35 -6.87 -11.00
CA GLN A 29 -27.09 -7.55 -10.76
C GLN A 29 -25.96 -6.66 -11.23
N CYS A 30 -25.02 -6.40 -10.31
CA CYS A 30 -23.76 -5.78 -10.65
C CYS A 30 -23.07 -6.65 -11.71
N VAL A 31 -22.89 -6.12 -12.93
CA VAL A 31 -22.02 -6.74 -13.92
C VAL A 31 -20.61 -6.63 -13.36
N GLN A 32 -20.14 -7.70 -12.73
CA GLN A 32 -18.77 -7.81 -12.24
C GLN A 32 -17.81 -7.46 -13.39
N PRO A 33 -16.68 -6.80 -13.12
CA PRO A 33 -15.64 -6.65 -14.13
C PRO A 33 -15.29 -8.04 -14.70
N ILE A 34 -15.14 -8.15 -16.02
CA ILE A 34 -14.79 -9.42 -16.70
C ILE A 34 -13.38 -9.92 -16.26
N SER A 35 -12.61 -9.11 -15.52
CA SER A 35 -11.22 -9.37 -15.16
C SER A 35 -10.94 -9.03 -13.70
N GLY A 36 -10.71 -10.07 -12.90
CA GLY A 36 -10.31 -9.95 -11.50
C GLY A 36 -8.82 -10.00 -11.23
N PRO A 37 -8.36 -9.80 -9.97
CA PRO A 37 -6.93 -9.75 -9.61
C PRO A 37 -6.20 -11.08 -9.89
N LYS A 38 -6.94 -12.17 -10.07
CA LYS A 38 -6.37 -13.45 -10.52
C LYS A 38 -5.92 -13.42 -11.98
N ALA A 39 -6.53 -12.59 -12.83
CA ALA A 39 -6.06 -12.37 -14.19
C ALA A 39 -4.66 -11.74 -14.20
N ASP A 40 -4.40 -10.79 -13.30
CA ASP A 40 -3.08 -10.19 -13.12
C ASP A 40 -2.03 -11.23 -12.72
N VAL A 41 -2.38 -12.19 -11.85
CA VAL A 41 -1.49 -13.29 -11.46
C VAL A 41 -1.17 -14.20 -12.66
N TRP A 42 -2.13 -14.46 -13.54
CA TRP A 42 -1.88 -15.20 -14.77
C TRP A 42 -0.96 -14.42 -15.71
N ALA A 43 -1.24 -13.14 -15.94
CA ALA A 43 -0.41 -12.27 -16.76
C ALA A 43 1.02 -12.19 -16.22
N PHE A 44 1.19 -12.08 -14.91
CA PHE A 44 2.50 -12.15 -14.25
C PHE A 44 3.23 -13.47 -14.55
N GLY A 45 2.52 -14.61 -14.48
CA GLY A 45 3.08 -15.91 -14.83
C GLY A 45 3.56 -15.98 -16.29
N ILE A 46 2.79 -15.40 -17.22
CA ILE A 46 3.17 -15.33 -18.64
C ILE A 46 4.40 -14.44 -18.83
N ILE A 47 4.41 -13.24 -18.23
CA ILE A 47 5.56 -12.32 -18.29
C ILE A 47 6.83 -12.99 -17.74
N LEU A 48 6.72 -13.68 -16.61
CA LEU A 48 7.83 -14.39 -15.99
C LEU A 48 8.34 -15.52 -16.90
N LEU A 49 7.43 -16.26 -17.53
CA LEU A 49 7.78 -17.30 -18.48
C LEU A 49 8.47 -16.73 -19.73
N GLU A 50 7.97 -15.63 -20.30
CA GLU A 50 8.60 -14.96 -21.44
C GLU A 50 9.98 -14.43 -21.09
N PHE A 51 10.17 -13.90 -19.88
CA PHE A 51 11.46 -13.46 -19.39
C PHE A 51 12.47 -14.62 -19.32
N VAL A 52 12.05 -15.77 -18.78
CA VAL A 52 12.86 -17.00 -18.77
C VAL A 52 13.18 -17.48 -20.19
N LEU A 53 12.20 -17.39 -21.09
CA LEU A 53 12.35 -17.82 -22.48
C LEU A 53 13.12 -16.81 -23.32
N GLY A 54 13.29 -15.57 -22.87
CA GLY A 54 13.93 -14.48 -23.63
C GLY A 54 13.25 -14.21 -24.98
N ARG A 55 11.97 -14.56 -25.11
CA ARG A 55 11.14 -14.39 -26.30
C ARG A 55 9.67 -14.32 -25.88
N GLU A 56 8.87 -13.65 -26.69
CA GLU A 56 7.41 -13.72 -26.60
C GLU A 56 6.94 -15.16 -26.86
N LEU A 57 5.95 -15.63 -26.10
CA LEU A 57 5.37 -16.97 -26.30
C LEU A 57 4.62 -17.06 -27.62
N TRP A 58 3.93 -15.99 -27.98
CA TRP A 58 2.98 -15.92 -29.08
C TRP A 58 3.17 -14.62 -29.90
N PRO A 59 4.34 -14.43 -30.53
CA PRO A 59 4.63 -13.22 -31.27
C PRO A 59 3.69 -13.07 -32.46
N GLY A 60 3.01 -11.94 -32.55
CA GLY A 60 2.17 -11.57 -33.71
C GLY A 60 0.89 -12.39 -33.90
N LEU A 61 0.43 -13.13 -32.88
CA LEU A 61 -0.85 -13.83 -32.94
C LEU A 61 -2.03 -12.86 -32.76
N GLY A 62 -3.04 -12.98 -33.61
CA GLY A 62 -4.29 -12.23 -33.47
C GLY A 62 -5.14 -12.74 -32.30
N VAL A 63 -6.08 -11.93 -31.82
CA VAL A 63 -6.95 -12.27 -30.66
C VAL A 63 -7.62 -13.64 -30.80
N HIS A 64 -8.13 -13.96 -32.00
CA HIS A 64 -8.78 -15.25 -32.28
C HIS A 64 -7.81 -16.43 -32.12
N GLU A 65 -6.57 -16.28 -32.55
CA GLU A 65 -5.56 -17.34 -32.51
C GLU A 65 -5.04 -17.55 -31.09
N THR A 66 -4.85 -16.46 -30.34
CA THR A 66 -4.54 -16.51 -28.90
C THR A 66 -5.67 -17.17 -28.12
N LEU A 67 -6.93 -16.86 -28.44
CA LEU A 67 -8.09 -17.49 -27.80
C LEU A 67 -8.13 -19.00 -28.09
N LYS A 68 -7.87 -19.39 -29.35
CA LYS A 68 -7.74 -20.80 -29.72
C LYS A 68 -6.63 -21.50 -28.93
N LYS A 69 -5.45 -20.88 -28.76
CA LYS A 69 -4.35 -21.43 -27.95
C LYS A 69 -4.73 -21.56 -26.48
N THR A 70 -5.44 -20.59 -25.91
CA THR A 70 -5.94 -20.70 -24.54
C THR A 70 -7.01 -21.77 -24.38
N VAL A 71 -7.87 -21.98 -25.38
CA VAL A 71 -8.86 -23.07 -25.37
C VAL A 71 -8.17 -24.44 -25.50
N GLU A 72 -7.14 -24.56 -26.33
CA GLU A 72 -6.30 -25.76 -26.42
C GLU A 72 -5.69 -26.12 -25.04
N LEU A 73 -5.21 -25.11 -24.29
CA LEU A 73 -4.72 -25.29 -22.92
C LEU A 73 -5.81 -25.75 -21.93
N ILE A 74 -7.06 -25.29 -22.11
CA ILE A 74 -8.20 -25.70 -21.26
C ILE A 74 -8.62 -27.15 -21.57
N GLN A 75 -8.58 -27.54 -22.84
CA GLN A 75 -9.02 -28.87 -23.29
C GLN A 75 -8.04 -29.97 -22.90
N THR A 76 -6.79 -29.63 -22.61
CA THR A 76 -5.80 -30.58 -22.10
C THR A 76 -5.90 -30.76 -20.59
N ASP A 77 -5.88 -32.01 -20.11
CA ASP A 77 -5.76 -32.35 -18.67
C ASP A 77 -4.36 -32.04 -18.07
N MET A 78 -3.45 -31.48 -18.87
CA MET A 78 -2.11 -31.13 -18.44
C MET A 78 -2.05 -29.71 -17.86
N SER A 79 -1.08 -29.46 -16.98
CA SER A 79 -0.82 -28.07 -16.58
C SER A 79 -0.33 -27.25 -17.78
N PRO A 80 -0.65 -25.95 -17.87
CA PRO A 80 -0.20 -25.10 -18.97
C PRO A 80 1.31 -25.11 -19.18
N LEU A 81 2.08 -25.21 -18.09
CA LEU A 81 3.53 -25.31 -18.16
C LEU A 81 3.98 -26.62 -18.82
N ASP A 82 3.32 -27.73 -18.50
CA ASP A 82 3.61 -29.05 -19.09
C ASP A 82 3.21 -29.09 -20.57
N PHE A 83 2.09 -28.47 -20.94
CA PHE A 83 1.70 -28.29 -22.35
C PHE A 83 2.74 -27.50 -23.14
N LEU A 84 3.19 -26.36 -22.60
CA LEU A 84 4.22 -25.53 -23.24
C LEU A 84 5.58 -26.25 -23.30
N SER A 85 5.86 -27.16 -22.36
CA SER A 85 7.07 -27.98 -22.35
C SER A 85 7.12 -29.05 -23.45
N GLN A 86 6.04 -29.24 -24.22
CA GLN A 86 6.08 -30.08 -25.42
C GLN A 86 6.98 -29.48 -26.50
N ASP A 87 7.16 -28.16 -26.52
CA ASP A 87 8.18 -27.52 -27.36
C ASP A 87 9.58 -27.83 -26.79
N PRO A 88 10.45 -28.53 -27.53
CA PRO A 88 11.78 -28.90 -27.05
C PRO A 88 12.65 -27.68 -26.70
N THR A 89 12.40 -26.51 -27.31
CA THR A 89 13.11 -25.27 -27.00
C THR A 89 12.71 -24.70 -25.65
N VAL A 90 11.42 -24.77 -25.30
CA VAL A 90 10.87 -24.39 -24.00
C VAL A 90 11.32 -25.39 -22.93
N ALA A 91 11.21 -26.69 -23.20
CA ALA A 91 11.59 -27.76 -22.28
C ALA A 91 13.05 -27.64 -21.83
N LYS A 92 13.97 -27.32 -22.74
CA LYS A 92 15.39 -27.17 -22.42
C LYS A 92 15.64 -25.99 -21.46
N LYS A 93 14.95 -24.88 -21.64
CA LYS A 93 15.06 -23.70 -20.76
C LYS A 93 14.43 -23.96 -19.39
N LEU A 94 13.25 -24.57 -19.35
CA LEU A 94 12.56 -24.92 -18.11
C LEU A 94 13.37 -25.91 -17.24
N LYS A 95 14.07 -26.88 -17.85
CA LYS A 95 14.95 -27.82 -17.12
C LYS A 95 16.13 -27.14 -16.42
N GLY A 96 16.52 -25.93 -16.84
CA GLY A 96 17.60 -25.16 -16.23
C GLY A 96 17.19 -24.31 -15.03
N LEU A 97 15.90 -24.24 -14.70
CA LEU A 97 15.37 -23.40 -13.62
C LEU A 97 15.47 -24.08 -12.26
N SER A 98 15.47 -23.26 -11.20
CA SER A 98 15.29 -23.75 -9.83
C SER A 98 13.89 -24.33 -9.64
N LYS A 99 13.76 -25.26 -8.70
CA LYS A 99 12.47 -25.86 -8.32
C LYS A 99 11.47 -24.78 -7.88
N ASP A 100 11.93 -23.80 -7.12
CA ASP A 100 11.10 -22.69 -6.61
C ASP A 100 10.54 -21.82 -7.75
N MET A 101 11.31 -21.58 -8.80
CA MET A 101 10.86 -20.79 -9.96
C MET A 101 9.81 -21.56 -10.77
N LEU A 102 10.00 -22.87 -10.95
CA LEU A 102 9.02 -23.73 -11.62
C LEU A 102 7.72 -23.81 -10.81
N ASP A 103 7.81 -23.85 -9.48
CA ASP A 103 6.64 -23.88 -8.61
C ASP A 103 5.83 -22.58 -8.71
N VAL A 104 6.50 -21.41 -8.64
CA VAL A 104 5.86 -20.10 -8.88
C VAL A 104 5.15 -20.05 -10.23
N LEU A 105 5.80 -20.52 -11.30
CA LEU A 105 5.20 -20.57 -12.63
C LEU A 105 3.95 -21.47 -12.66
N ARG A 106 3.98 -22.64 -12.01
CA ARG A 106 2.81 -23.55 -11.93
C ARG A 106 1.66 -22.95 -11.12
N LEU A 107 1.96 -22.26 -10.02
CA LEU A 107 0.96 -21.61 -9.17
C LEU A 107 0.28 -20.42 -9.88
N CYS A 108 1.03 -19.67 -10.69
CA CYS A 108 0.51 -18.55 -11.46
C CYS A 108 -0.26 -19.01 -12.71
N LEU A 109 0.31 -19.97 -13.45
CA LEU A 109 -0.26 -20.52 -14.70
C LEU A 109 -1.25 -21.65 -14.42
N SER A 110 -2.19 -21.42 -13.51
CA SER A 110 -3.33 -22.31 -13.28
C SER A 110 -4.54 -21.84 -14.09
N VAL A 111 -5.09 -22.72 -14.92
CA VAL A 111 -6.23 -22.42 -15.81
C VAL A 111 -7.46 -22.00 -15.00
N SER A 112 -7.75 -22.73 -13.92
CA SER A 112 -8.86 -22.40 -13.02
C SER A 112 -8.50 -21.20 -12.13
N SER A 113 -9.28 -20.12 -12.23
CA SER A 113 -9.13 -18.92 -11.39
C SER A 113 -9.24 -19.24 -9.89
N SER A 114 -10.11 -20.19 -9.52
CA SER A 114 -10.32 -20.62 -8.13
C SER A 114 -9.11 -21.35 -7.53
N LYS A 115 -8.37 -22.11 -8.36
CA LYS A 115 -7.15 -22.84 -7.94
C LYS A 115 -5.88 -22.01 -8.05
N ARG A 116 -5.92 -20.91 -8.81
CA ARG A 116 -4.77 -20.01 -8.99
C ARG A 116 -4.43 -19.34 -7.67
N ILE A 117 -3.14 -19.15 -7.38
CA ILE A 117 -2.68 -18.52 -6.14
C ILE A 117 -3.12 -17.05 -6.04
N LYS A 118 -3.32 -16.49 -4.83
CA LYS A 118 -3.56 -15.04 -4.66
C LYS A 118 -2.21 -14.31 -4.69
N ALA A 119 -2.19 -13.06 -5.12
CA ALA A 119 -0.96 -12.26 -5.13
C ALA A 119 -0.33 -12.10 -3.74
N GLU A 120 -1.14 -12.08 -2.68
CA GLU A 120 -0.67 -12.01 -1.28
C GLU A 120 0.02 -13.29 -0.85
N ASP A 121 -0.59 -14.45 -1.12
CA ASP A 121 -0.01 -15.76 -0.82
C ASP A 121 1.28 -15.99 -1.63
N LEU A 122 1.30 -15.54 -2.89
CA LEU A 122 2.46 -15.68 -3.77
C LEU A 122 3.69 -14.93 -3.23
N LYS A 123 3.51 -13.76 -2.61
CA LYS A 123 4.60 -13.00 -1.97
C LYS A 123 5.26 -13.77 -0.83
N GLN A 124 4.54 -14.72 -0.22
CA GLN A 124 5.06 -15.52 0.88
C GLN A 124 5.88 -16.72 0.42
N HIS A 125 5.93 -16.98 -0.89
CA HIS A 125 6.65 -18.11 -1.48
C HIS A 125 8.17 -18.06 -1.18
N PRO A 126 8.84 -19.23 -0.94
CA PRO A 126 10.27 -19.30 -0.61
C PRO A 126 11.20 -18.58 -1.58
N LEU A 127 10.81 -18.50 -2.87
CA LEU A 127 11.55 -17.77 -3.91
C LEU A 127 11.87 -16.32 -3.49
N PHE A 128 10.97 -15.66 -2.77
CA PHE A 128 11.09 -14.26 -2.38
C PHE A 128 11.66 -14.07 -0.96
N HIS A 129 12.20 -15.13 -0.34
CA HIS A 129 12.65 -15.07 1.05
C HIS A 129 13.75 -14.03 1.28
N LYS A 130 14.72 -13.92 0.36
CA LYS A 130 15.85 -12.98 0.49
C LYS A 130 15.40 -11.53 0.39
N GLU A 131 14.52 -11.26 -0.57
CA GLU A 131 13.95 -9.95 -0.83
C GLU A 131 13.02 -9.54 0.32
N ARG A 132 12.25 -10.49 0.87
CA ARG A 132 11.41 -10.27 2.06
C ARG A 132 12.25 -9.98 3.30
N ALA A 133 13.34 -10.71 3.51
CA ALA A 133 14.25 -10.48 4.64
C ALA A 133 14.97 -9.12 4.56
N SER A 134 15.23 -8.62 3.35
CA SER A 134 15.81 -7.30 3.14
C SER A 134 14.78 -6.17 3.14
N ALA A 135 13.49 -6.48 3.03
CA ALA A 135 12.44 -5.48 2.98
C ALA A 135 12.07 -5.02 4.39
N VAL A 136 12.08 -3.70 4.62
CA VAL A 136 11.44 -3.12 5.80
C VAL A 136 9.94 -3.31 5.61
N ASN A 137 9.30 -4.11 6.46
CA ASN A 137 7.85 -4.23 6.47
C ASN A 137 7.27 -2.87 6.85
N PRO A 138 6.54 -2.18 5.96
CA PRO A 138 5.89 -0.94 6.34
C PRO A 138 4.89 -1.26 7.45
N LYS A 139 4.92 -0.49 8.54
CA LYS A 139 3.92 -0.59 9.60
C LYS A 139 2.54 -0.47 8.94
N LYS A 140 1.69 -1.48 9.10
CA LYS A 140 0.31 -1.47 8.57
C LYS A 140 -0.35 -0.19 9.07
N GLU A 141 -0.93 0.57 8.14
CA GLU A 141 -1.69 1.76 8.49
C GLU A 141 -2.84 1.38 9.42
N PHE A 142 -3.08 2.21 10.43
CA PHE A 142 -4.19 2.00 11.33
C PHE A 142 -5.50 2.11 10.54
N ARG A 143 -6.29 1.03 10.54
CA ARG A 143 -7.62 0.98 9.93
C ARG A 143 -8.68 0.87 11.01
N LEU A 144 -9.53 1.90 11.11
CA LEU A 144 -10.72 1.85 11.95
C LEU A 144 -11.77 0.96 11.28
N CYS A 145 -12.65 0.36 12.10
CA CYS A 145 -13.81 -0.41 11.63
C CYS A 145 -13.50 -1.70 10.86
N THR A 146 -12.26 -2.23 10.93
CA THR A 146 -11.97 -3.52 10.31
C THR A 146 -12.55 -4.71 11.09
N THR A 147 -13.04 -5.72 10.38
CA THR A 147 -13.42 -7.04 10.93
C THR A 147 -12.21 -7.94 11.14
N ASP A 148 -11.05 -7.55 10.60
CA ASP A 148 -9.81 -8.27 10.82
C ASP A 148 -9.43 -8.21 12.31
N VAL A 149 -9.10 -9.38 12.87
CA VAL A 149 -8.63 -9.46 14.24
C VAL A 149 -7.30 -8.71 14.33
N ARG A 150 -7.26 -7.56 15.02
CA ARG A 150 -6.06 -6.71 15.14
C ARG A 150 -4.85 -7.43 15.75
N CYS A 151 -5.10 -8.50 16.49
CA CYS A 151 -4.07 -9.36 17.07
C CYS A 151 -3.83 -10.67 16.29
N SER A 152 -4.37 -10.84 15.08
CA SER A 152 -4.15 -12.05 14.27
C SER A 152 -2.66 -12.30 14.02
N ASP A 153 -1.92 -11.22 13.80
CA ASP A 153 -0.50 -11.22 13.46
C ASP A 153 0.34 -10.72 14.65
N LEU A 154 -0.18 -10.78 15.89
CA LEU A 154 0.55 -10.32 17.06
C LEU A 154 1.63 -11.35 17.43
N GLU A 155 2.79 -11.19 16.83
CA GLU A 155 4.01 -11.85 17.26
C GLU A 155 4.63 -11.01 18.37
N LEU A 156 4.72 -11.58 19.57
CA LEU A 156 5.48 -10.94 20.65
C LEU A 156 6.96 -10.98 20.25
N PRO A 157 7.67 -9.84 20.25
CA PRO A 157 9.08 -9.82 19.91
C PRO A 157 9.84 -10.81 20.77
N THR A 158 10.69 -11.61 20.14
CA THR A 158 11.63 -12.45 20.87
C THR A 158 12.62 -11.52 21.59
N TYR A 159 13.14 -11.92 22.76
CA TYR A 159 14.10 -11.11 23.52
C TYR A 159 15.25 -10.55 22.66
N GLU A 160 15.72 -11.33 21.67
CA GLU A 160 16.76 -10.94 20.71
C GLU A 160 16.31 -9.86 19.71
N GLU A 161 15.05 -9.90 19.26
CA GLU A 161 14.45 -8.89 18.37
C GLU A 161 14.16 -7.59 19.11
N THR A 162 13.78 -7.68 20.39
CA THR A 162 13.62 -6.52 21.27
C THR A 162 14.94 -5.77 21.41
N ILE A 163 16.04 -6.49 21.65
CA ILE A 163 17.40 -5.94 21.71
C ILE A 163 17.78 -5.30 20.36
N ALA A 164 17.58 -5.99 19.24
CA ALA A 164 17.92 -5.46 17.92
C ALA A 164 17.11 -4.20 17.54
N ASN A 165 15.83 -4.13 17.92
CA ASN A 165 14.97 -2.97 17.70
C ASN A 165 15.26 -1.82 18.67
N GLU A 166 15.65 -2.11 19.92
CA GLU A 166 16.13 -1.13 20.90
C GLU A 166 17.38 -0.38 20.43
N PHE A 167 18.19 -1.00 19.57
CA PHE A 167 19.40 -0.39 18.97
C PHE A 167 19.18 0.19 17.56
N SER A 168 17.97 0.14 17.00
CA SER A 168 17.66 0.86 15.77
C SER A 168 17.52 2.35 16.06
N ASN A 169 18.59 3.11 15.79
CA ASN A 169 18.64 4.57 16.02
C ASN A 169 17.64 5.37 15.16
N ASP A 170 17.01 4.77 14.13
CA ASP A 170 16.10 5.49 13.23
C ASP A 170 14.62 5.21 13.57
N HIS A 171 14.13 5.85 14.62
CA HIS A 171 12.73 5.75 15.07
C HIS A 171 11.72 6.15 13.97
N LEU A 172 12.12 7.06 13.07
CA LEU A 172 11.27 7.51 11.97
C LEU A 172 11.01 6.40 10.94
N SER A 173 11.95 5.47 10.77
CA SER A 173 11.79 4.31 9.86
C SER A 173 10.71 3.33 10.30
N GLN A 174 10.37 3.31 11.59
CA GLN A 174 9.35 2.45 12.17
C GLN A 174 7.93 3.05 12.06
N ARG A 175 7.80 4.26 11.53
CA ARG A 175 6.53 4.97 11.35
C ARG A 175 5.85 4.62 10.02
N SER A 176 4.54 4.86 9.93
CA SER A 176 3.80 4.61 8.69
C SER A 176 4.24 5.58 7.57
N MET A 177 4.18 5.14 6.31
CA MET A 177 4.58 5.99 5.19
C MET A 177 3.70 7.25 5.06
N GLN A 178 2.40 7.11 5.30
CA GLN A 178 1.45 8.24 5.24
C GLN A 178 1.82 9.34 6.24
N GLU A 179 2.21 8.95 7.45
CA GLU A 179 2.67 9.86 8.49
C GLU A 179 4.00 10.52 8.14
N VAL A 180 5.00 9.74 7.73
CA VAL A 180 6.31 10.29 7.34
C VAL A 180 6.14 11.27 6.19
N TYR A 181 5.30 10.96 5.20
CA TYR A 181 5.00 11.86 4.10
C TYR A 181 4.26 13.14 4.55
N TYR A 182 3.31 13.02 5.47
CA TYR A 182 2.61 14.16 6.03
C TYR A 182 3.57 15.10 6.77
N LEU A 183 4.39 14.57 7.68
CA LEU A 183 5.40 15.34 8.41
C LEU A 183 6.47 15.91 7.48
N TRP A 184 6.85 15.18 6.44
CA TRP A 184 7.78 15.65 5.41
C TRP A 184 7.25 16.90 4.68
N ARG A 185 5.95 16.93 4.34
CA ARG A 185 5.33 18.13 3.75
C ARG A 185 5.33 19.31 4.74
N LEU A 186 5.08 19.07 6.03
CA LEU A 186 5.17 20.12 7.04
C LEU A 186 6.61 20.63 7.23
N ALA A 187 7.61 19.78 7.04
CA ALA A 187 9.03 20.15 7.08
C ALA A 187 9.52 20.99 5.88
N GLY A 188 8.63 21.30 4.93
CA GLY A 188 8.95 22.05 3.71
C GLY A 188 9.18 21.17 2.47
N GLY A 189 8.86 19.88 2.55
CA GLY A 189 8.92 18.96 1.43
C GLY A 189 7.91 19.30 0.34
N GLU A 190 8.39 19.68 -0.84
CA GLU A 190 7.56 19.94 -2.02
C GLU A 190 7.68 18.82 -3.05
N LEU A 191 6.53 18.22 -3.41
CA LEU A 191 6.49 17.12 -4.37
C LEU A 191 6.67 17.60 -5.81
N ASP A 192 6.04 18.72 -6.18
CA ASP A 192 6.00 19.19 -7.57
C ASP A 192 7.37 19.48 -8.18
N PRO A 193 8.31 20.18 -7.50
CA PRO A 193 9.64 20.43 -8.06
C PRO A 193 10.43 19.13 -8.26
N VAL A 194 10.28 18.19 -7.34
CA VAL A 194 10.96 16.90 -7.38
C VAL A 194 10.45 16.05 -8.55
N LEU A 195 9.13 16.01 -8.77
CA LEU A 195 8.53 15.34 -9.92
C LEU A 195 8.88 16.02 -11.24
N ARG A 196 8.92 17.36 -11.29
CA ARG A 196 9.37 18.11 -12.48
C ARG A 196 10.81 17.77 -12.85
N LYS A 197 11.71 17.73 -11.87
CA LYS A 197 13.13 17.34 -12.08
C LYS A 197 13.25 15.90 -12.58
N ALA A 198 12.37 15.00 -12.11
CA ALA A 198 12.30 13.62 -12.57
C ALA A 198 11.59 13.45 -13.93
N GLY A 199 11.13 14.53 -14.57
CA GLY A 199 10.40 14.46 -15.83
C GLY A 199 9.00 13.85 -15.70
N MET A 200 8.44 13.75 -14.49
CA MET A 200 7.15 13.11 -14.21
C MET A 200 5.99 14.11 -14.10
N SER A 201 6.26 15.40 -14.23
CA SER A 201 5.20 16.42 -14.27
C SER A 201 4.38 16.27 -15.55
N ARG A 202 3.08 15.97 -15.40
CA ARG A 202 2.14 15.92 -16.52
C ARG A 202 2.08 17.30 -17.17
N THR A 203 2.53 17.41 -18.40
CA THR A 203 2.48 18.65 -19.19
C THR A 203 1.09 18.89 -19.78
N ARG A 204 0.26 17.85 -19.89
CA ARG A 204 -1.09 17.90 -20.47
C ARG A 204 -2.18 17.62 -19.43
N PRO A 205 -3.32 18.34 -19.48
CA PRO A 205 -4.46 18.06 -18.62
C PRO A 205 -5.07 16.69 -18.94
N PRO A 206 -5.65 15.97 -17.96
CA PRO A 206 -6.20 14.63 -18.17
C PRO A 206 -7.29 14.54 -19.25
N ILE A 207 -8.00 15.63 -19.53
CA ILE A 207 -9.04 15.69 -20.56
C ILE A 207 -8.48 15.51 -21.98
N HIS A 208 -7.21 15.86 -22.22
CA HIS A 208 -6.52 15.62 -23.49
C HIS A 208 -6.04 14.17 -23.64
N LEU A 209 -6.15 13.35 -22.58
CA LEU A 209 -5.91 11.92 -22.63
C LEU A 209 -7.20 11.15 -22.93
N LEU A 210 -8.33 11.80 -23.19
CA LEU A 210 -9.54 11.11 -23.61
C LEU A 210 -9.46 10.79 -25.11
N PRO A 211 -9.87 9.59 -25.54
CA PRO A 211 -9.95 9.28 -26.96
C PRO A 211 -10.96 10.20 -27.64
N CYS A 212 -10.61 10.73 -28.82
CA CYS A 212 -11.50 11.63 -29.55
C CYS A 212 -12.76 10.90 -30.05
N TYR A 213 -12.60 9.65 -30.46
CA TYR A 213 -13.70 8.71 -30.72
C TYR A 213 -13.19 7.27 -30.64
N GLY A 214 -14.09 6.36 -30.31
CA GLY A 214 -13.83 4.91 -30.27
C GLY A 214 -14.82 4.17 -31.16
N ILE A 215 -14.35 3.11 -31.82
CA ILE A 215 -15.18 2.19 -32.61
C ILE A 215 -15.77 1.13 -31.66
N ILE A 216 -16.92 0.55 -32.02
CA ILE A 216 -17.60 -0.51 -31.26
C ILE A 216 -16.68 -1.72 -31.01
N ASP A 217 -15.72 -1.96 -31.90
CA ASP A 217 -14.73 -3.05 -31.79
C ASP A 217 -13.60 -2.77 -30.78
N GLY A 218 -13.62 -1.61 -30.11
CA GLY A 218 -12.66 -1.23 -29.06
C GLY A 218 -11.43 -0.45 -29.53
N GLU A 219 -11.31 -0.18 -30.84
CA GLU A 219 -10.23 0.67 -31.36
C GLU A 219 -10.48 2.15 -31.04
N LEU A 220 -9.45 2.82 -30.51
CA LEU A 220 -9.47 4.23 -30.13
C LEU A 220 -8.63 5.06 -31.10
N PHE A 221 -9.16 6.19 -31.55
CA PHE A 221 -8.51 7.08 -32.51
C PHE A 221 -8.42 8.53 -32.01
N GLY A 222 -7.41 9.25 -32.50
CA GLY A 222 -7.20 10.68 -32.22
C GLY A 222 -6.35 11.01 -30.99
N GLN A 223 -5.78 10.01 -30.32
CA GLN A 223 -4.75 10.21 -29.29
C GLN A 223 -3.35 10.25 -29.92
N ASP A 224 -2.60 11.33 -29.68
CA ASP A 224 -1.15 11.28 -29.80
C ASP A 224 -0.62 10.42 -28.65
N ARG A 225 0.12 9.34 -28.96
CA ARG A 225 0.75 8.49 -27.94
C ARG A 225 1.70 9.34 -27.08
N ASP A 226 1.28 9.66 -25.87
CA ASP A 226 2.09 10.39 -24.89
C ASP A 226 2.94 9.38 -24.10
N HIS A 227 4.18 9.74 -23.75
CA HIS A 227 4.98 8.96 -22.80
C HIS A 227 4.28 8.84 -21.43
N ALA A 228 3.33 9.73 -21.12
CA ALA A 228 2.44 9.62 -19.96
C ALA A 228 1.43 8.45 -20.02
N GLU A 229 1.24 7.81 -21.17
CA GLU A 229 0.40 6.62 -21.38
C GLU A 229 1.19 5.31 -21.23
N LEU A 230 2.52 5.37 -21.34
CA LEU A 230 3.40 4.22 -21.13
C LEU A 230 3.62 3.99 -19.63
N LEU A 231 3.76 2.72 -19.23
CA LEU A 231 4.15 2.37 -17.88
C LEU A 231 5.53 2.96 -17.59
N ASN A 232 5.58 3.95 -16.70
CA ASN A 232 6.81 4.57 -16.25
C ASN A 232 7.16 4.08 -14.84
N ASN A 233 8.13 3.17 -14.75
CA ASN A 233 8.62 2.62 -13.47
C ASN A 233 9.70 3.48 -12.79
N THR A 234 9.77 4.78 -13.12
CA THR A 234 10.74 5.68 -12.49
C THR A 234 10.42 5.83 -11.00
N VAL A 235 11.39 5.46 -10.18
CA VAL A 235 11.35 5.67 -8.73
C VAL A 235 12.03 6.98 -8.41
N VAL A 236 11.29 7.89 -7.77
CA VAL A 236 11.81 9.18 -7.32
C VAL A 236 12.00 9.12 -5.81
N LEU A 237 13.23 9.36 -5.36
CA LEU A 237 13.58 9.39 -3.94
C LEU A 237 13.34 10.78 -3.37
N LEU A 238 12.54 10.85 -2.30
CA LEU A 238 12.35 12.09 -1.55
C LEU A 238 13.36 12.17 -0.40
N SER A 239 14.15 13.24 -0.37
CA SER A 239 15.08 13.51 0.72
C SER A 239 14.33 13.80 2.02
N GLN A 240 14.73 13.10 3.08
CA GLN A 240 14.18 13.26 4.43
C GLN A 240 15.09 14.10 5.34
N GLU A 241 16.15 14.73 4.80
CA GLU A 241 17.14 15.47 5.59
C GLU A 241 16.52 16.58 6.44
N GLN A 242 15.63 17.40 5.84
CA GLN A 242 14.95 18.49 6.54
C GLN A 242 14.05 17.97 7.67
N LEU A 243 13.30 16.90 7.40
CA LEU A 243 12.43 16.28 8.39
C LEU A 243 13.27 15.72 9.56
N ARG A 244 14.32 14.95 9.27
CA ARG A 244 15.23 14.42 10.31
C ARG A 244 15.90 15.53 11.10
N PHE A 245 16.29 16.62 10.44
CA PHE A 245 16.87 17.77 11.12
C PHE A 245 15.88 18.44 12.08
N ARG A 246 14.59 18.53 11.71
CA ARG A 246 13.55 19.09 12.59
C ARG A 246 13.22 18.18 13.77
N LEU A 247 13.23 16.87 13.59
CA LEU A 247 12.89 15.90 14.64
C LEU A 247 14.12 15.46 15.48
N ARG A 248 15.30 16.03 15.25
CA ARG A 248 16.56 15.56 15.87
C ARG A 248 16.61 15.66 17.39
N GLU A 249 15.90 16.65 17.95
CA GLU A 249 15.90 16.92 19.40
C GLU A 249 14.74 16.19 20.11
N ILE A 250 13.88 15.49 19.36
CA ILE A 250 12.78 14.73 19.94
C ILE A 250 13.33 13.45 20.56
N PRO A 251 13.10 13.21 21.87
CA PRO A 251 13.60 12.01 22.53
C PRO A 251 12.87 10.76 22.03
N ALA A 252 13.56 9.62 22.08
CA ALA A 252 13.00 8.33 21.68
C ALA A 252 11.69 7.98 22.42
N THR A 253 11.54 8.42 23.68
CA THR A 253 10.32 8.22 24.48
C THR A 253 9.07 8.78 23.81
N ASP A 254 9.21 9.86 23.06
CA ASP A 254 8.08 10.59 22.48
C ASP A 254 7.59 9.92 21.18
N TYR A 255 8.40 9.03 20.60
CA TYR A 255 7.97 8.13 19.53
C TYR A 255 7.09 6.97 20.04
N TYR A 256 7.19 6.64 21.33
CA TYR A 256 6.50 5.49 21.95
C TYR A 256 5.87 5.87 23.30
N PRO A 257 4.93 6.84 23.33
CA PRO A 257 4.32 7.27 24.59
C PRO A 257 3.52 6.13 25.22
N LEU A 258 3.73 5.93 26.53
CA LEU A 258 2.97 4.97 27.32
C LEU A 258 1.60 5.58 27.68
N LEU A 259 0.54 4.84 27.38
CA LEU A 259 -0.80 5.18 27.84
C LEU A 259 -0.97 4.59 29.25
N GLU A 260 -0.82 5.40 30.29
CA GLU A 260 -1.08 4.92 31.66
C GLU A 260 -2.53 4.43 31.81
N ASP A 261 -2.73 3.38 32.60
CA ASP A 261 -4.05 2.96 33.06
C ASP A 261 -4.39 3.69 34.35
N ASP A 262 -5.38 4.59 34.27
CA ASP A 262 -5.91 5.34 35.42
C ASP A 262 -6.65 4.39 36.38
N SER A 263 -5.91 3.61 37.16
CA SER A 263 -6.43 2.93 38.36
C SER A 263 -6.59 3.89 39.55
N LYS A 264 -6.57 5.22 39.33
CA LYS A 264 -6.73 6.24 40.37
C LYS A 264 -7.93 7.16 40.08
N PRO A 265 -8.68 7.57 41.11
CA PRO A 265 -9.96 8.27 40.96
C PRO A 265 -9.80 9.72 40.47
N VAL A 266 -10.25 9.94 39.24
CA VAL A 266 -11.03 11.04 38.59
C VAL A 266 -10.81 12.53 38.96
N GLU A 267 -10.34 12.93 40.15
CA GLU A 267 -10.47 14.35 40.54
C GLU A 267 -9.18 15.19 40.53
N THR A 268 -8.01 14.62 40.22
CA THR A 268 -6.76 15.43 40.22
C THR A 268 -5.68 15.00 39.23
N GLN A 269 -6.06 14.36 38.13
CA GLN A 269 -5.10 13.91 37.12
C GLN A 269 -4.84 15.01 36.08
N GLN A 270 -3.91 15.91 36.41
CA GLN A 270 -3.01 16.42 35.39
C GLN A 270 -2.20 15.24 34.84
N LEU A 271 -2.05 15.18 33.51
CA LEU A 271 -1.34 14.13 32.77
C LEU A 271 -0.01 13.74 33.45
N PRO A 272 0.45 12.48 33.31
CA PRO A 272 1.82 12.15 33.69
C PRO A 272 2.79 13.06 32.94
N PRO A 273 3.84 13.58 33.61
CA PRO A 273 4.78 14.50 33.01
C PRO A 273 5.68 13.74 32.01
N SER A 274 5.29 13.74 30.73
CA SER A 274 6.30 13.64 29.68
C SER A 274 7.12 14.93 29.70
N ALA A 275 8.45 14.81 29.56
CA ALA A 275 9.40 15.92 29.70
C ALA A 275 9.15 17.09 28.72
N SER A 276 8.25 16.93 27.74
CA SER A 276 7.83 17.92 26.73
C SER A 276 6.51 18.65 27.03
N ASN A 277 5.84 18.39 28.15
CA ASN A 277 4.54 19.03 28.48
C ASN A 277 4.61 20.56 28.61
N GLY A 278 5.77 21.13 28.95
CA GLY A 278 5.94 22.58 29.11
C GLY A 278 5.73 23.35 27.81
N ASP A 279 6.27 22.86 26.69
CA ASP A 279 6.22 23.57 25.40
C ASP A 279 4.99 23.17 24.57
N MET A 280 4.54 21.92 24.66
CA MET A 280 3.33 21.43 24.00
C MET A 280 2.07 22.17 24.46
N SER A 281 1.97 22.45 25.76
CA SER A 281 0.82 23.16 26.34
C SER A 281 0.74 24.61 25.86
N ASN A 282 1.89 25.26 25.64
CA ASN A 282 1.96 26.60 25.07
C ASN A 282 1.52 26.60 23.59
N SER A 283 2.04 25.67 22.78
CA SER A 283 1.63 25.53 21.37
C SER A 283 0.15 25.21 21.22
N ALA A 284 -0.45 24.46 22.15
CA ALA A 284 -1.88 24.15 22.15
C ALA A 284 -2.80 25.38 22.27
N THR A 285 -2.31 26.49 22.83
CA THR A 285 -3.05 27.76 22.94
C THR A 285 -2.99 28.62 21.68
N LEU A 286 -2.10 28.29 20.74
CA LEU A 286 -1.95 29.04 19.50
C LEU A 286 -3.14 28.79 18.55
N PRO A 287 -3.46 29.77 17.68
CA PRO A 287 -4.47 29.59 16.65
C PRO A 287 -4.28 28.32 15.82
N LEU A 288 -5.38 27.69 15.40
CA LEU A 288 -5.40 26.43 14.65
C LEU A 288 -4.44 26.41 13.46
N VAL A 289 -4.39 27.50 12.67
CA VAL A 289 -3.52 27.61 11.49
C VAL A 289 -2.03 27.50 11.83
N ILE A 290 -1.64 27.93 13.03
CA ILE A 290 -0.25 27.81 13.51
C ILE A 290 0.01 26.38 13.97
N ARG A 291 -0.90 25.82 14.77
CA ARG A 291 -0.80 24.43 15.27
C ARG A 291 -0.73 23.40 14.15
N GLU A 292 -1.50 23.59 13.06
CA GLU A 292 -1.49 22.68 11.90
C GLU A 292 -0.20 22.75 11.07
N LYS A 293 0.61 23.81 11.24
CA LYS A 293 1.91 23.98 10.55
C LYS A 293 3.11 23.65 11.43
N ASP A 294 2.91 23.51 12.73
CA ASP A 294 3.96 23.16 13.68
C ASP A 294 4.24 21.65 13.61
N ILE A 295 5.44 21.29 13.17
CA ILE A 295 5.84 19.90 12.91
C ILE A 295 5.91 19.09 14.20
N GLU A 296 6.48 19.66 15.27
CA GLU A 296 6.66 18.97 16.55
C GLU A 296 5.30 18.78 17.21
N TYR A 297 4.49 19.84 17.26
CA TYR A 297 3.13 19.75 17.77
C TYR A 297 2.31 18.69 17.00
N GLN A 298 2.33 18.70 15.66
CA GLN A 298 1.63 17.70 14.86
C GLN A 298 2.18 16.29 15.11
N PHE A 299 3.51 16.12 15.20
CA PHE A 299 4.14 14.83 15.50
C PHE A 299 3.60 14.23 16.81
N HIS A 300 3.65 14.96 17.91
CA HIS A 300 3.18 14.45 19.21
C HIS A 300 1.69 14.10 19.19
N ARG A 301 0.86 14.95 18.58
CA ARG A 301 -0.58 14.70 18.48
C ARG A 301 -0.89 13.49 17.60
N ILE A 302 -0.18 13.30 16.49
CA ILE A 302 -0.36 12.15 15.58
C ILE A 302 0.00 10.85 16.30
N ILE A 303 1.14 10.80 17.00
CA ILE A 303 1.57 9.59 17.71
C ILE A 303 0.60 9.25 18.84
N LEU A 304 0.14 10.24 19.60
CA LEU A 304 -0.86 10.04 20.63
C LEU A 304 -2.14 9.43 20.06
N TYR A 305 -2.68 10.00 18.97
CA TYR A 305 -3.89 9.47 18.36
C TYR A 305 -3.70 8.11 17.73
N GLU A 306 -2.56 7.81 17.13
CA GLU A 306 -2.27 6.46 16.65
C GLU A 306 -2.40 5.43 17.78
N ARG A 307 -1.83 5.71 18.96
CA ARG A 307 -1.92 4.84 20.13
C ARG A 307 -3.36 4.71 20.63
N LEU A 308 -4.06 5.82 20.77
CA LEU A 308 -5.45 5.84 21.25
C LEU A 308 -6.41 5.11 20.30
N LEU A 309 -6.26 5.32 18.99
CA LEU A 309 -7.05 4.67 17.96
C LEU A 309 -6.75 3.17 17.89
N THR A 310 -5.48 2.77 18.03
CA THR A 310 -5.09 1.36 18.13
C THR A 310 -5.78 0.67 19.32
N ALA A 311 -5.89 1.38 20.46
CA ALA A 311 -6.56 0.91 21.66
C ALA A 311 -8.10 1.13 21.67
N TYR A 312 -8.68 1.69 20.61
CA TYR A 312 -10.13 1.80 20.46
C TYR A 312 -10.74 0.39 20.32
N PRO A 313 -11.86 0.05 20.98
CA PRO A 313 -12.79 0.95 21.69
C PRO A 313 -12.46 1.24 23.15
N PHE A 314 -11.49 0.56 23.77
CA PHE A 314 -11.25 0.62 25.21
C PHE A 314 -10.76 1.99 25.72
N LYS A 315 -9.92 2.68 24.95
CA LYS A 315 -9.41 4.03 25.30
C LYS A 315 -10.26 5.17 24.73
N ARG A 316 -11.51 4.92 24.34
CA ARG A 316 -12.41 5.94 23.77
C ARG A 316 -12.61 7.19 24.65
N PRO A 317 -12.72 7.11 25.98
CA PRO A 317 -12.83 8.32 26.83
C PRO A 317 -11.63 9.28 26.66
N TYR A 318 -10.44 8.74 26.40
CA TYR A 318 -9.23 9.53 26.15
C TYR A 318 -9.27 10.18 24.76
N ILE A 319 -9.81 9.51 23.74
CA ILE A 319 -10.04 10.13 22.41
C ILE A 319 -10.93 11.36 22.56
N TRP A 320 -12.03 11.27 23.34
CA TRP A 320 -12.91 12.40 23.64
C TRP A 320 -12.18 13.54 24.35
N ARG A 321 -11.33 13.24 25.34
CA ARG A 321 -10.56 14.23 26.08
C ARG A 321 -9.60 14.99 25.17
N GLU A 322 -8.80 14.26 24.41
CA GLU A 322 -7.79 14.84 23.50
C GLU A 322 -8.44 15.60 22.34
N ALA A 323 -9.59 15.14 21.85
CA ALA A 323 -10.31 15.79 20.75
C ALA A 323 -10.81 17.19 21.10
N ARG A 324 -11.02 17.48 22.40
CA ARG A 324 -11.36 18.84 22.88
C ARG A 324 -10.20 19.81 22.75
N ILE A 325 -8.96 19.31 22.75
CA ILE A 325 -7.76 20.13 22.61
C ILE A 325 -7.49 20.39 21.13
N ASP A 326 -7.42 19.32 20.33
CA ASP A 326 -7.20 19.41 18.89
C ASP A 326 -7.39 18.07 18.19
N ILE A 327 -7.57 18.07 16.87
CA ILE A 327 -7.50 16.85 16.06
C ILE A 327 -6.60 17.10 14.85
N PRO A 328 -5.43 16.43 14.74
CA PRO A 328 -4.51 16.59 13.61
C PRO A 328 -5.19 16.30 12.27
N PRO A 329 -4.89 17.07 11.21
CA PRO A 329 -5.45 16.84 9.88
C PRO A 329 -5.28 15.41 9.37
N LEU A 330 -4.12 14.80 9.62
CA LEU A 330 -3.78 13.47 9.14
C LEU A 330 -4.75 12.39 9.63
N VAL A 331 -5.08 12.39 10.92
CA VAL A 331 -5.89 11.33 11.57
C VAL A 331 -7.35 11.76 11.79
N ARG A 332 -7.73 12.95 11.31
CA ARG A 332 -9.02 13.58 11.62
C ARG A 332 -10.21 12.69 11.28
N ALA A 333 -10.20 12.07 10.10
CA ALA A 333 -11.27 11.18 9.67
C ALA A 333 -11.43 9.99 10.64
N SER A 334 -10.32 9.33 11.00
CA SER A 334 -10.33 8.19 11.91
C SER A 334 -10.77 8.56 13.33
N VAL A 335 -10.34 9.73 13.83
CA VAL A 335 -10.78 10.24 15.13
C VAL A 335 -12.28 10.53 15.14
N TRP A 336 -12.81 11.22 14.11
CA TRP A 336 -14.25 11.45 14.00
C TRP A 336 -15.04 10.16 13.88
N ALA A 337 -14.58 9.21 13.09
CA ALA A 337 -15.24 7.91 12.97
C ALA A 337 -15.27 7.15 14.31
N ALA A 338 -14.21 7.24 15.13
CA ALA A 338 -14.17 6.67 16.47
C ALA A 338 -15.08 7.43 17.47
N LEU A 339 -15.22 8.75 17.34
CA LEU A 339 -16.12 9.54 18.17
C LEU A 339 -17.59 9.24 17.85
N LEU A 340 -17.92 9.11 16.56
CA LEU A 340 -19.25 8.84 16.02
C LEU A 340 -19.67 7.37 16.06
N GLU A 341 -18.79 6.48 16.51
CA GLU A 341 -19.07 5.03 16.56
C GLU A 341 -19.43 4.46 15.20
N VAL A 342 -18.71 4.87 14.16
CA VAL A 342 -18.92 4.29 12.83
C VAL A 342 -18.57 2.81 12.92
N GLU A 343 -19.52 1.96 12.53
CA GLU A 343 -19.37 0.51 12.48
C GLU A 343 -19.27 0.02 11.02
N GLY A 344 -18.61 -1.12 10.82
CA GLY A 344 -18.56 -1.82 9.54
C GLY A 344 -17.22 -1.73 8.82
N ASP A 345 -16.71 -2.88 8.37
CA ASP A 345 -15.49 -2.97 7.56
C ASP A 345 -15.82 -2.67 6.11
N ILE A 346 -16.03 -1.39 5.78
CA ILE A 346 -16.37 -0.98 4.42
C ILE A 346 -15.27 -1.41 3.45
N GLU A 347 -14.01 -1.29 3.86
CA GLU A 347 -12.86 -1.67 3.04
C GLU A 347 -12.72 -3.21 2.92
N GLY A 348 -12.90 -3.96 4.01
CA GLY A 348 -12.95 -5.41 4.00
C GLY A 348 -14.12 -5.94 3.18
N ALA A 349 -15.30 -5.34 3.29
CA ALA A 349 -16.46 -5.66 2.45
C ALA A 349 -16.15 -5.38 0.97
N TYR A 350 -15.55 -4.23 0.66
CA TYR A 350 -15.12 -3.88 -0.70
C TYR A 350 -14.03 -4.81 -1.25
N ASN A 351 -13.12 -5.28 -0.41
CA ASN A 351 -12.06 -6.22 -0.79
C ASN A 351 -12.55 -7.67 -0.86
N ALA A 352 -13.60 -8.02 -0.12
CA ALA A 352 -14.27 -9.32 -0.17
C ALA A 352 -15.16 -9.47 -1.40
N VAL A 353 -15.55 -8.38 -2.05
CA VAL A 353 -16.09 -8.45 -3.41
C VAL A 353 -14.98 -8.97 -4.31
N ASP A 354 -15.19 -10.17 -4.84
CA ASP A 354 -14.36 -10.75 -5.91
C ASP A 354 -14.51 -9.83 -7.13
N LYS A 355 -13.57 -8.90 -7.27
CA LYS A 355 -13.47 -8.00 -8.43
C LYS A 355 -12.90 -8.74 -9.61
#